data_AF-B6EPH5-F1
#
_entry.id   AF-B6EPH5-F1
#
_cell.length_a   1.000
_cell.length_b   1.000
_cell.length_c   1.000
_cell.angle_alpha   90.00
_cell.angle_beta   90.00
_cell.angle_gamma   90.00
#
_symmetry.space_group_name_H-M   'P 1'
#
loop_
_entity.id
_entity.type
_entity.pdbx_description
1 polymer ?
#
loop_
_entity_poly.entity_id
_entity_poly.type
_entity_poly.pdbx_seq_one_letter_code
_entity_poly.pdbx_strand_id
1 'polypeptide(L)'
;MNKMIPIGLFSTLLLTACGGSDSGGGSGGGTPAPTKYTWQFVQMKANTQKNMLSSCAGKAPTEFYVDTNDIDESKWVYTFAVQAPNITDILVYDANSVLYTDTNLSKFDINPTTATLTFSENDIPDGGYVTIVDSIKDGSKHLLTVQKELLSDALIKVNVEQGTQKCYAENKFS
;
A
#
# COMPACT_ATOMS: atom_id res chain seq x y z
N MET A 1 -7.34 -29.85 -68.95
CA MET A 1 -6.38 -29.02 -68.18
C MET A 1 -7.18 -27.86 -67.60
N ASN A 2 -7.95 -28.07 -66.54
CA ASN A 2 -7.60 -27.96 -65.12
C ASN A 2 -6.96 -26.60 -64.76
N LYS A 3 -7.72 -25.70 -64.11
CA LYS A 3 -7.60 -25.46 -62.66
C LYS A 3 -8.71 -24.51 -62.17
N MET A 4 -9.21 -24.82 -60.98
CA MET A 4 -10.40 -24.30 -60.31
C MET A 4 -10.07 -23.09 -59.41
N ILE A 5 -11.05 -22.18 -59.28
CA ILE A 5 -11.28 -21.22 -58.19
C ILE A 5 -12.27 -21.95 -57.23
N PRO A 6 -12.24 -21.90 -55.87
CA PRO A 6 -12.48 -20.68 -55.07
C PRO A 6 -11.96 -20.60 -53.61
N ILE A 7 -11.88 -19.35 -53.14
CA ILE A 7 -12.36 -18.77 -51.86
C ILE A 7 -12.61 -19.75 -50.71
N GLY A 8 -11.78 -19.67 -49.66
CA GLY A 8 -12.00 -20.31 -48.38
C GLY A 8 -12.94 -19.51 -47.47
N LEU A 9 -14.18 -19.98 -47.35
CA LEU A 9 -15.04 -19.83 -46.17
C LEU A 9 -14.80 -21.04 -45.25
N PHE A 10 -14.60 -20.87 -43.95
CA PHE A 10 -15.11 -21.74 -42.88
C PHE A 10 -15.05 -20.95 -41.56
N SER A 11 -16.17 -20.41 -41.06
CA SER A 11 -17.28 -21.07 -40.33
C SER A 11 -16.93 -21.39 -38.88
N THR A 12 -17.62 -20.67 -38.00
CA THR A 12 -17.87 -20.88 -36.56
C THR A 12 -17.99 -22.35 -36.14
N LEU A 13 -17.26 -22.73 -35.09
CA LEU A 13 -17.49 -23.97 -34.34
C LEU A 13 -17.83 -23.64 -32.88
N LEU A 14 -19.12 -23.46 -32.64
CA LEU A 14 -19.77 -23.79 -31.37
C LEU A 14 -19.64 -25.30 -31.18
N LEU A 15 -18.91 -25.75 -30.17
CA LEU A 15 -18.90 -27.13 -29.71
C LEU A 15 -19.44 -27.17 -28.28
N THR A 16 -20.77 -27.22 -28.18
CA THR A 16 -21.46 -27.85 -27.05
C THR A 16 -21.30 -29.36 -27.19
N ALA A 17 -20.55 -30.00 -26.29
CA ALA A 17 -20.50 -31.45 -26.17
C ALA A 17 -21.28 -31.88 -24.92
N CYS A 18 -22.30 -32.71 -25.15
CA CYS A 18 -23.05 -33.48 -24.18
C CYS A 18 -22.59 -34.94 -24.29
N GLY A 19 -22.30 -35.60 -23.17
CA GLY A 19 -22.28 -37.07 -23.08
C GLY A 19 -20.98 -37.68 -22.59
N GLY A 20 -20.94 -38.06 -21.30
CA GLY A 20 -19.88 -38.88 -20.72
C GLY A 20 -19.96 -38.91 -19.21
N SER A 21 -20.76 -39.83 -18.67
CA SER A 21 -20.83 -40.11 -17.24
C SER A 21 -19.54 -40.77 -16.77
N ASP A 22 -18.67 -39.99 -16.14
CA ASP A 22 -17.69 -40.51 -15.18
C ASP A 22 -17.69 -39.57 -13.97
N SER A 23 -18.03 -40.19 -12.83
CA SER A 23 -17.87 -39.67 -11.48
C SER A 23 -16.47 -39.07 -11.26
N GLY A 24 -16.40 -37.76 -11.08
CA GLY A 24 -15.14 -37.09 -10.81
C GLY A 24 -15.32 -35.63 -10.39
N GLY A 25 -15.33 -35.41 -9.07
CA GLY A 25 -14.89 -34.17 -8.40
C GLY A 25 -15.41 -32.84 -8.93
N GLY A 26 -16.42 -32.30 -8.27
CA GLY A 26 -16.74 -30.88 -8.35
C GLY A 26 -15.51 -30.05 -8.02
N SER A 27 -14.86 -29.51 -9.05
CA SER A 27 -13.88 -28.45 -8.91
C SER A 27 -14.65 -27.19 -8.54
N GLY A 28 -14.74 -26.94 -7.23
CA GLY A 28 -15.09 -25.63 -6.71
C GLY A 28 -14.03 -24.65 -7.19
N GLY A 29 -14.26 -24.08 -8.37
CA GLY A 29 -13.55 -22.90 -8.86
C GLY A 29 -13.94 -21.73 -7.96
N GLY A 30 -13.36 -21.70 -6.77
CA GLY A 30 -13.48 -20.56 -5.88
C GLY A 30 -12.94 -19.34 -6.60
N THR A 31 -13.72 -18.26 -6.62
CA THR A 31 -13.23 -16.94 -7.02
C THR A 31 -11.89 -16.70 -6.35
N PRO A 32 -10.86 -16.22 -7.08
CA PRO A 32 -9.56 -15.91 -6.50
C PRO A 32 -9.73 -15.07 -5.22
N ALA A 33 -8.94 -15.40 -4.19
CA ALA A 33 -8.96 -14.61 -2.97
C ALA A 33 -8.60 -13.16 -3.33
N PRO A 34 -9.33 -12.16 -2.79
CA PRO A 34 -9.05 -10.76 -3.06
C PRO A 34 -7.60 -10.41 -2.70
N THR A 35 -6.94 -9.65 -3.57
CA THR A 35 -5.59 -9.14 -3.30
C THR A 35 -5.61 -8.26 -2.06
N LYS A 36 -4.57 -8.38 -1.21
CA LYS A 36 -4.38 -7.58 0.00
C LYS A 36 -3.14 -6.73 -0.12
N TYR A 37 -3.20 -5.55 0.49
CA TYR A 37 -2.13 -4.57 0.53
C TYR A 37 -1.87 -4.17 1.98
N THR A 38 -0.60 -3.92 2.30
CA THR A 38 -0.18 -3.41 3.60
C THR A 38 0.56 -2.10 3.44
N TRP A 39 0.02 -1.06 4.06
CA TRP A 39 0.65 0.26 4.14
C TRP A 39 1.24 0.48 5.53
N GLN A 40 2.54 0.72 5.57
CA GLN A 40 3.28 1.07 6.78
C GLN A 40 3.38 2.60 6.87
N PHE A 41 2.84 3.19 7.93
CA PHE A 41 2.91 4.62 8.17
C PHE A 41 4.13 4.96 9.02
N VAL A 42 4.90 5.95 8.57
CA VAL A 42 6.11 6.41 9.25
C VAL A 42 6.20 7.93 9.29
N GLN A 43 6.80 8.45 10.36
CA GLN A 43 7.23 9.84 10.46
C GLN A 43 8.75 9.87 10.33
N MET A 44 9.25 10.72 9.45
CA MET A 44 10.69 10.94 9.31
C MET A 44 11.20 11.86 10.43
N LYS A 45 12.32 11.49 11.05
CA LYS A 45 13.06 12.29 12.03
C LYS A 45 14.51 12.42 11.58
N ALA A 46 15.17 13.48 12.02
CA ALA A 46 16.58 13.74 11.75
C ALA A 46 17.28 14.10 13.06
N ASN A 47 18.34 13.38 13.43
CA ASN A 47 19.12 13.62 14.64
C ASN A 47 20.55 13.08 14.51
N THR A 48 21.46 13.53 15.40
CA THR A 48 22.76 12.86 15.59
C THR A 48 22.59 11.39 15.96
N GLN A 49 23.57 10.54 15.66
CA GLN A 49 23.53 9.10 15.96
C GLN A 49 23.18 8.82 17.43
N LYS A 50 23.82 9.53 18.37
CA LYS A 50 23.57 9.40 19.81
C LYS A 50 22.10 9.64 20.16
N ASN A 51 21.53 10.74 19.67
CA ASN A 51 20.15 11.12 19.96
C ASN A 51 19.15 10.20 19.26
N MET A 52 19.44 9.76 18.03
CA MET A 52 18.65 8.75 17.32
C MET A 52 18.58 7.46 18.14
N LEU A 53 19.73 6.87 18.52
CA LEU A 53 19.77 5.64 19.32
C LEU A 53 19.07 5.82 20.66
N SER A 54 19.25 6.97 21.33
CA SER A 54 18.52 7.27 22.56
C SER A 54 17.01 7.28 22.36
N SER A 55 16.51 7.87 21.25
CA SER A 55 15.08 7.90 20.92
C SER A 55 14.52 6.52 20.55
N CYS A 56 15.39 5.63 20.07
CA CYS A 56 15.07 4.27 19.66
C CYS A 56 15.40 3.21 20.73
N ALA A 57 15.54 3.62 22.00
CA ALA A 57 15.87 2.73 23.12
C ALA A 57 17.13 1.85 22.86
N GLY A 58 18.15 2.44 22.26
CA GLY A 58 19.43 1.80 21.93
C GLY A 58 19.41 0.91 20.69
N LYS A 59 18.27 0.78 19.99
CA LYS A 59 18.16 -0.02 18.77
C LYS A 59 18.34 0.84 17.53
N ALA A 60 19.10 0.36 16.55
CA ALA A 60 19.24 1.03 15.27
C ALA A 60 17.90 0.99 14.49
N PRO A 61 17.36 2.15 14.08
CA PRO A 61 16.22 2.21 13.17
C PRO A 61 16.64 1.91 11.72
N THR A 62 15.68 1.85 10.81
CA THR A 62 15.96 2.02 9.38
C THR A 62 16.38 3.45 9.12
N GLU A 63 17.61 3.61 8.63
CA GLU A 63 18.19 4.87 8.18
C GLU A 63 17.90 5.06 6.69
N PHE A 64 17.53 6.27 6.29
CA PHE A 64 17.19 6.64 4.92
C PHE A 64 18.25 7.54 4.29
N TYR A 65 18.94 8.32 5.12
CA TYR A 65 19.98 9.24 4.69
C TYR A 65 20.88 9.61 5.86
N VAL A 66 22.17 9.83 5.59
CA VAL A 66 23.14 10.35 6.56
C VAL A 66 23.80 11.58 5.95
N ASP A 67 23.66 12.72 6.61
CA ASP A 67 24.38 13.95 6.28
C ASP A 67 25.76 13.91 6.96
N THR A 68 26.80 13.78 6.14
CA THR A 68 28.21 13.67 6.57
C THR A 68 29.00 14.95 6.32
N ASN A 69 28.33 16.10 6.15
CA ASN A 69 28.99 17.36 5.81
C ASN A 69 29.81 17.96 6.97
N ASP A 70 29.56 17.57 8.23
CA ASP A 70 30.38 17.98 9.37
C ASP A 70 31.66 17.13 9.46
N ILE A 71 32.78 17.78 9.79
CA ILE A 71 34.08 17.11 9.98
C ILE A 71 34.10 16.25 11.26
N ASP A 72 33.26 16.58 12.23
CA ASP A 72 33.05 15.81 13.45
C ASP A 72 31.93 14.80 13.24
N GLU A 73 32.30 13.51 13.12
CA GLU A 73 31.35 12.41 12.90
C GLU A 73 30.24 12.34 13.94
N SER A 74 30.48 12.81 15.17
CA SER A 74 29.47 12.83 16.22
C SER A 74 28.30 13.79 15.94
N LYS A 75 28.49 14.70 14.98
CA LYS A 75 27.49 15.68 14.53
C LYS A 75 26.80 15.29 13.22
N TRP A 76 27.19 14.18 12.60
CA TRP A 76 26.48 13.68 11.42
C TRP A 76 25.00 13.50 11.71
N VAL A 77 24.15 13.90 10.77
CA VAL A 77 22.70 13.88 10.95
C VAL A 77 22.10 12.69 10.23
N TYR A 78 21.49 11.80 11.00
CA TYR A 78 20.84 10.59 10.52
C TYR A 78 19.36 10.89 10.33
N THR A 79 18.88 10.69 9.12
CA THR A 79 17.45 10.71 8.78
C THR A 79 16.92 9.29 8.88
N PHE A 80 15.96 9.08 9.78
CA PHE A 80 15.40 7.77 10.12
C PHE A 80 13.89 7.85 10.27
N ALA A 81 13.23 6.69 10.31
CA ALA A 81 11.79 6.59 10.48
C ALA A 81 11.38 6.13 11.88
N VAL A 82 10.30 6.71 12.39
CA VAL A 82 9.53 6.18 13.52
C VAL A 82 8.14 5.77 13.06
N GLN A 83 7.53 4.80 13.72
CA GLN A 83 6.15 4.37 13.46
C GLN A 83 5.18 5.54 13.68
N ALA A 84 4.18 5.68 12.82
CA ALA A 84 3.28 6.82 12.85
C ALA A 84 1.82 6.44 12.61
N PRO A 85 1.14 5.89 13.63
CA PRO A 85 -0.20 5.33 13.45
C PRO A 85 -1.31 6.39 13.31
N ASN A 86 -1.03 7.65 13.66
CA ASN A 86 -2.06 8.69 13.66
C ASN A 86 -2.04 9.46 12.34
N ILE A 87 -3.18 9.48 11.66
CA ILE A 87 -3.46 10.34 10.51
C ILE A 87 -4.81 11.04 10.72
N THR A 88 -5.15 11.96 9.82
CA THR A 88 -6.41 12.71 9.92
C THR A 88 -7.57 11.86 9.48
N ASP A 89 -7.44 11.22 8.31
CA ASP A 89 -8.50 10.40 7.72
C ASP A 89 -8.01 9.47 6.61
N ILE A 90 -8.86 8.50 6.29
CA ILE A 90 -8.78 7.68 5.07
C ILE A 90 -10.10 7.85 4.34
N LEU A 91 -10.03 8.31 3.10
CA LEU A 91 -11.19 8.57 2.26
C LEU A 91 -11.13 7.69 1.02
N VAL A 92 -12.21 7.00 0.69
CA VAL A 92 -12.32 6.19 -0.52
C VAL A 92 -13.33 6.84 -1.45
N TYR A 93 -12.97 6.96 -2.72
CA TYR A 93 -13.80 7.55 -3.75
C TYR A 93 -14.03 6.56 -4.88
N ASP A 94 -15.18 6.67 -5.53
CA ASP A 94 -15.49 5.93 -6.76
C ASP A 94 -14.86 6.60 -8.00
N ALA A 95 -15.06 5.97 -9.17
CA ALA A 95 -14.57 6.49 -10.45
C ALA A 95 -15.14 7.87 -10.83
N ASN A 96 -16.25 8.30 -10.21
CA ASN A 96 -16.89 9.60 -10.43
C ASN A 96 -16.47 10.63 -9.38
N SER A 97 -15.47 10.33 -8.55
CA SER A 97 -15.00 11.19 -7.45
C SER A 97 -16.05 11.43 -6.35
N VAL A 98 -17.02 10.52 -6.21
CA VAL A 98 -18.00 10.54 -5.11
C VAL A 98 -17.44 9.72 -3.96
N LEU A 99 -17.59 10.22 -2.72
CA LEU A 99 -17.16 9.50 -1.53
C LEU A 99 -17.92 8.16 -1.45
N TYR A 100 -17.17 7.07 -1.45
CA TYR A 100 -17.70 5.71 -1.41
C TYR A 100 -17.99 5.32 0.04
N THR A 101 -19.26 5.10 0.37
CA THR A 101 -19.71 4.87 1.74
C THR A 101 -19.82 3.40 2.14
N ASP A 102 -19.75 2.49 1.16
CA ASP A 102 -19.91 1.04 1.40
C ASP A 102 -18.59 0.35 1.76
N THR A 103 -17.51 1.11 1.98
CA THR A 103 -16.24 0.62 2.53
C THR A 103 -16.23 0.69 4.05
N ASN A 104 -15.55 -0.26 4.70
CA ASN A 104 -15.27 -0.18 6.13
C ASN A 104 -13.88 0.42 6.41
N LEU A 105 -13.12 0.77 5.38
CA LEU A 105 -11.76 1.27 5.53
C LEU A 105 -11.76 2.65 6.20
N SER A 106 -11.09 2.74 7.34
CA SER A 106 -11.01 3.96 8.14
C SER A 106 -9.63 4.14 8.76
N LYS A 107 -9.34 5.35 9.24
CA LYS A 107 -8.11 5.62 10.01
C LYS A 107 -7.98 4.78 11.29
N PHE A 108 -9.10 4.26 11.82
CA PHE A 108 -9.10 3.47 13.05
C PHE A 108 -8.63 2.04 12.82
N ASP A 109 -8.53 1.61 11.56
CA ASP A 109 -8.00 0.30 11.17
C ASP A 109 -6.47 0.27 11.13
N ILE A 110 -5.81 1.42 11.30
CA ILE A 110 -4.36 1.47 11.48
C ILE A 110 -4.01 0.88 12.83
N ASN A 111 -3.18 -0.17 12.82
CA ASN A 111 -2.71 -0.78 14.05
C ASN A 111 -1.88 0.23 14.86
N PRO A 112 -2.25 0.56 16.11
CA PRO A 112 -1.60 1.61 16.88
C PRO A 112 -0.17 1.24 17.33
N THR A 113 0.20 -0.04 17.24
CA THR A 113 1.50 -0.55 17.67
C THR A 113 2.47 -0.72 16.52
N THR A 114 2.01 -1.22 15.36
CA THR A 114 2.85 -1.42 14.18
C THR A 114 2.78 -0.26 13.20
N ALA A 115 1.78 0.61 13.34
CA ALA A 115 1.44 1.66 12.38
C ALA A 115 1.20 1.11 10.96
N THR A 116 0.56 -0.05 10.86
CA THR A 116 0.23 -0.70 9.59
C THR A 116 -1.28 -0.69 9.37
N LEU A 117 -1.69 -0.41 8.13
CA LEU A 117 -3.03 -0.65 7.63
C LEU A 117 -2.98 -1.81 6.64
N THR A 118 -3.83 -2.80 6.82
CA THR A 118 -4.01 -3.89 5.86
C THR A 118 -5.42 -3.85 5.33
N PHE A 119 -5.56 -3.81 4.01
CA PHE A 119 -6.84 -3.73 3.32
C PHE A 119 -6.79 -4.53 2.02
N SER A 120 -7.95 -4.73 1.40
CA SER A 120 -8.09 -5.49 0.16
C SER A 120 -8.46 -4.57 -1.01
N GLU A 121 -8.18 -5.02 -2.24
CA GLU A 121 -8.70 -4.39 -3.44
C GLU A 121 -10.23 -4.26 -3.44
N ASN A 122 -10.96 -5.12 -2.71
CA ASN A 122 -12.41 -5.06 -2.58
C ASN A 122 -12.89 -3.87 -1.73
N ASP A 123 -12.03 -3.30 -0.89
CA ASP A 123 -12.39 -2.14 -0.07
C ASP A 123 -12.47 -0.86 -0.92
N ILE A 124 -11.99 -0.92 -2.18
CA ILE A 124 -11.96 0.19 -3.15
C ILE A 124 -12.84 -0.19 -4.35
N PRO A 125 -13.82 0.64 -4.75
CA PRO A 125 -14.66 0.35 -5.91
C PRO A 125 -13.85 0.38 -7.22
N ASP A 126 -14.36 -0.26 -8.27
CA ASP A 126 -13.69 -0.29 -9.58
C ASP A 126 -13.54 1.12 -10.17
N GLY A 127 -12.33 1.42 -10.66
CA GLY A 127 -11.94 2.76 -11.12
C GLY A 127 -11.85 3.81 -9.99
N GLY A 128 -12.04 3.40 -8.73
CA GLY A 128 -11.92 4.25 -7.57
C GLY A 128 -10.49 4.42 -7.06
N TYR A 129 -10.36 5.15 -5.96
CA TYR A 129 -9.07 5.47 -5.35
C TYR A 129 -9.20 5.70 -3.85
N VAL A 130 -8.11 5.48 -3.13
CA VAL A 130 -7.98 5.77 -1.70
C VAL A 130 -7.11 7.00 -1.49
N THR A 131 -7.50 7.84 -0.55
CA THR A 131 -6.79 9.07 -0.18
C THR A 131 -6.47 9.05 1.31
N ILE A 132 -5.18 9.12 1.62
CA ILE A 132 -4.68 9.35 2.98
C ILE A 132 -4.65 10.86 3.23
N VAL A 133 -5.30 11.28 4.30
CA VAL A 133 -5.30 12.68 4.75
C VAL A 133 -4.42 12.79 5.99
N ASP A 134 -3.37 13.60 5.88
CA ASP A 134 -2.44 13.92 6.95
C ASP A 134 -2.50 15.42 7.27
N SER A 135 -2.24 15.79 8.53
CA SER A 135 -2.31 17.19 8.98
C SER A 135 -1.00 17.63 9.60
N ILE A 136 -0.48 18.79 9.20
CA ILE A 136 0.64 19.39 9.93
C ILE A 136 0.14 20.36 11.01
N LYS A 137 1.04 20.78 11.91
CA LYS A 137 0.70 21.60 13.10
C LYS A 137 -0.01 22.91 12.79
N ASP A 138 0.18 23.48 11.60
CA ASP A 138 -0.46 24.73 11.17
C ASP A 138 -1.91 24.53 10.66
N GLY A 139 -2.39 23.28 10.61
CA GLY A 139 -3.72 22.92 10.14
C GLY A 139 -3.80 22.56 8.65
N SER A 140 -2.72 22.76 7.89
CA SER A 140 -2.64 22.37 6.47
C SER A 140 -2.78 20.85 6.32
N LYS A 141 -3.42 20.44 5.23
CA LYS A 141 -3.65 19.03 4.90
C LYS A 141 -2.74 18.59 3.76
N HIS A 142 -2.11 17.44 3.93
CA HIS A 142 -1.41 16.73 2.88
C HIS A 142 -2.24 15.52 2.47
N LEU A 143 -2.42 15.36 1.16
CA LEU A 143 -3.20 14.26 0.60
C LEU A 143 -2.29 13.38 -0.24
N LEU A 144 -2.31 12.09 0.03
CA LEU A 144 -1.75 11.07 -0.86
C LEU A 144 -2.90 10.25 -1.41
N THR A 145 -3.09 10.30 -2.73
CA THR A 145 -4.14 9.57 -3.43
C THR A 145 -3.51 8.47 -4.29
N VAL A 146 -4.03 7.24 -4.18
CA VAL A 146 -3.58 6.07 -4.95
C VAL A 146 -4.79 5.45 -5.64
N GLN A 147 -4.72 5.36 -6.97
CA GLN A 147 -5.74 4.71 -7.79
C GLN A 147 -5.73 3.19 -7.55
N LYS A 148 -6.89 2.53 -7.63
CA LYS A 148 -7.04 1.10 -7.32
C LYS A 148 -6.05 0.23 -8.09
N GLU A 149 -5.81 0.52 -9.36
CA GLU A 149 -4.89 -0.21 -10.23
C GLU A 149 -3.40 0.03 -9.93
N LEU A 150 -3.09 1.03 -9.10
CA LEU A 150 -1.73 1.36 -8.65
C LEU A 150 -1.50 0.93 -7.19
N LEU A 151 -2.43 0.21 -6.58
CA LEU A 151 -2.27 -0.29 -5.22
C LEU A 151 -1.10 -1.29 -5.14
N SER A 152 -0.25 -1.06 -4.15
CA SER A 152 0.83 -1.95 -3.76
C SER A 152 1.04 -1.85 -2.25
N ASP A 153 1.83 -2.76 -1.69
CA ASP A 153 2.45 -2.52 -0.39
C ASP A 153 3.28 -1.24 -0.47
N ALA A 154 3.25 -0.44 0.60
CA ALA A 154 3.86 0.88 0.58
C ALA A 154 4.33 1.35 1.95
N LEU A 155 5.39 2.15 1.94
CA LEU A 155 5.82 2.94 3.08
C LEU A 155 5.31 4.38 2.92
N ILE A 156 4.37 4.77 3.77
CA ILE A 156 3.69 6.06 3.69
C ILE A 156 4.30 7.02 4.71
N LYS A 157 4.94 8.08 4.22
CA LYS A 157 5.40 9.17 5.07
C LYS A 157 4.22 10.03 5.50
N VAL A 158 4.09 10.25 6.81
CA VAL A 158 3.21 11.25 7.39
C VAL A 158 4.03 12.40 7.99
N ASN A 159 3.44 13.57 8.04
CA ASN A 159 4.04 14.82 8.48
C ASN A 159 3.47 15.26 9.84
N VAL A 160 2.30 14.75 10.25
CA VAL A 160 1.80 14.99 11.61
C VAL A 160 2.77 14.43 12.65
N GLU A 161 3.10 15.27 13.64
CA GLU A 161 4.00 14.88 14.71
C GLU A 161 3.33 13.88 15.65
N GLN A 162 3.95 12.71 15.81
CA GLN A 162 3.39 11.61 16.59
C GLN A 162 3.86 11.59 18.05
N GLY A 163 4.69 12.55 18.45
CA GLY A 163 5.39 12.55 19.74
C GLY A 163 6.40 11.41 19.85
N THR A 164 6.39 10.73 21.00
CA THR A 164 7.26 9.58 21.27
C THR A 164 6.68 8.32 20.66
N GLN A 165 7.37 7.76 19.67
CA GLN A 165 6.97 6.56 18.95
C GLN A 165 8.12 5.56 18.89
N LYS A 166 7.78 4.29 18.68
CA LYS A 166 8.77 3.25 18.42
C LYS A 166 9.44 3.51 17.08
N CYS A 167 10.73 3.19 17.00
CA CYS A 167 11.46 3.32 15.76
C CYS A 167 11.09 2.23 14.76
N TYR A 168 10.96 2.63 13.50
CA TYR A 168 10.76 1.70 12.40
C TYR A 168 12.08 1.00 12.09
N ALA A 169 12.08 -0.33 11.95
CA ALA A 169 13.30 -1.11 11.78
C ALA A 169 13.12 -2.35 10.89
N GLU A 170 12.03 -2.44 10.11
CA GLU A 170 11.76 -3.64 9.31
C GLU A 170 12.55 -3.68 7.99
N ASN A 171 12.81 -2.51 7.38
CA ASN A 171 13.57 -2.41 6.12
C ASN A 171 15.02 -1.94 6.32
N LYS A 172 15.63 -2.28 7.46
CA LYS A 172 17.04 -1.95 7.70
C LYS A 172 17.90 -2.67 6.66
N PHE A 173 18.73 -1.92 5.93
CA PHE A 173 19.78 -2.51 5.10
C PHE A 173 20.71 -3.30 6.04
N SER A 174 20.72 -4.62 5.89
CA SER A 174 21.66 -5.52 6.57
C SER A 174 23.02 -5.47 5.89
#